data_AF-A0A533XD16-F1
#
_entry.id   AF-A0A533XD16-F1
#
_cell.length_a   1.000
_cell.length_b   1.000
_cell.length_c   1.000
_cell.angle_alpha   90.00
_cell.angle_beta   90.00
_cell.angle_gamma   90.00
#
_symmetry.space_group_name_H-M   'P 1'
#
loop_
_entity.id
_entity.type
_entity.pdbx_description
1 polymer ?
#
loop_
_entity_poly.entity_id
_entity_poly.type
_entity_poly.pdbx_seq_one_letter_code
_entity_poly.pdbx_strand_id
1 'polypeptide(L)'
;MAIYYRGQSIHTLVLAYLETKFGPIDRAPGSMVRGLNQQYNWRGTETEINLTYQGQGERGFLFIESRMLAPSLTEALLDIGSGY
;
A
#
# COMPACT_ATOMS: atom_id res chain seq x y z
N MET A 1 -3.39 11.92 -0.54
CA MET A 1 -1.98 11.97 -1.02
C MET A 1 -1.69 10.66 -1.74
N ALA A 2 -0.96 10.68 -2.84
CA ALA A 2 -0.56 9.47 -3.57
C ALA A 2 0.96 9.25 -3.45
N ILE A 3 1.38 8.05 -3.09
CA ILE A 3 2.79 7.64 -2.96
C ILE A 3 3.05 6.52 -3.96
N TYR A 4 4.12 6.62 -4.74
CA TYR A 4 4.47 5.67 -5.79
C TYR A 4 5.76 4.94 -5.43
N TYR A 5 5.80 3.64 -5.70
CA TYR A 5 6.99 2.81 -5.51
C TYR A 5 7.10 1.76 -6.62
N ARG A 6 8.27 1.12 -6.72
CA ARG A 6 8.52 0.06 -7.70
C ARG A 6 9.23 -1.13 -7.05
N GLY A 7 8.97 -2.32 -7.57
CA GLY A 7 9.60 -3.58 -7.19
C GLY A 7 8.69 -4.43 -6.31
N GLN A 8 8.67 -5.74 -6.57
CA GLN A 8 7.92 -6.70 -5.78
C GLN A 8 8.41 -6.78 -4.31
N SER A 9 9.71 -6.63 -4.07
CA SER A 9 10.27 -6.63 -2.71
C SER A 9 9.74 -5.46 -1.88
N ILE A 10 9.77 -4.26 -2.45
CA ILE A 10 9.19 -3.05 -1.83
C ILE A 10 7.70 -3.25 -1.60
N HIS A 11 6.97 -3.78 -2.59
CA HIS A 11 5.54 -4.08 -2.44
C HIS A 11 5.25 -4.97 -1.21
N THR A 12 6.05 -6.01 -1.01
CA THR A 12 5.90 -6.94 0.11
C THR A 12 6.15 -6.24 1.45
N LEU A 13 7.15 -5.37 1.53
CA LEU A 13 7.44 -4.58 2.73
C LEU A 13 6.31 -3.58 3.04
N VAL A 14 5.78 -2.93 2.01
CA VAL A 14 4.64 -2.01 2.15
C VAL A 14 3.40 -2.73 2.68
N LEU A 15 3.08 -3.92 2.15
CA LEU A 15 1.97 -4.73 2.64
C LEU A 15 2.15 -5.08 4.12
N ALA A 16 3.32 -5.61 4.49
CA ALA A 16 3.61 -5.99 5.88
C ALA A 16 3.52 -4.80 6.85
N TYR A 17 4.01 -3.62 6.44
CA TYR A 17 3.90 -2.40 7.23
C TYR A 17 2.44 -1.99 7.45
N LEU A 18 1.63 -1.98 6.38
CA LEU A 18 0.21 -1.62 6.46
C LEU A 18 -0.58 -2.61 7.30
N GLU A 19 -0.31 -3.91 7.16
CA GLU A 19 -0.94 -4.95 7.99
C GLU A 19 -0.61 -4.79 9.47
N THR A 20 0.63 -4.46 9.79
CA THR A 20 1.07 -4.23 11.18
C THR A 20 0.42 -2.98 11.79
N LYS A 21 0.23 -1.92 10.99
CA LYS A 21 -0.29 -0.63 11.48
C LYS A 21 -1.81 -0.54 11.50
N PHE A 22 -2.47 -1.06 10.47
CA PHE A 22 -3.90 -0.87 10.23
C PHE A 22 -4.70 -2.17 10.35
N GLY A 23 -4.03 -3.28 10.65
CA GLY A 23 -4.65 -4.60 10.75
C GLY A 23 -4.66 -5.37 9.43
N PRO A 24 -5.13 -6.62 9.46
CA PRO A 24 -5.08 -7.51 8.31
C PRO A 24 -5.85 -6.94 7.12
N ILE A 25 -5.34 -7.20 5.92
CA ILE A 25 -5.99 -6.81 4.67
C ILE A 25 -7.41 -7.38 4.61
N ASP A 26 -8.40 -6.53 4.35
CA ASP A 26 -9.73 -6.99 3.96
C ASP A 26 -9.64 -7.56 2.53
N ARG A 27 -9.41 -8.87 2.44
CA ARG A 27 -9.39 -9.59 1.16
C ARG A 27 -10.84 -9.83 0.75
N ALA A 28 -11.52 -8.78 0.29
CA ALA A 28 -12.86 -8.92 -0.26
C ALA A 28 -12.84 -10.03 -1.36
N PRO A 29 -13.69 -11.06 -1.26
CA PRO A 29 -13.74 -12.15 -2.23
C PRO A 29 -14.20 -11.60 -3.58
N GLY A 30 -13.24 -11.34 -4.47
CA GLY A 30 -13.41 -10.63 -5.74
C GLY A 30 -12.12 -9.92 -6.19
N SER A 31 -11.25 -9.56 -5.24
CA SER A 31 -9.94 -8.92 -5.50
C SER A 31 -8.83 -9.89 -5.91
N MET A 32 -9.14 -11.19 -6.03
CA MET A 32 -8.23 -12.19 -6.61
C MET A 32 -8.31 -12.15 -8.15
N VAL A 33 -8.13 -10.97 -8.76
CA VAL A 33 -7.88 -10.93 -10.21
C VAL A 33 -6.42 -11.32 -10.41
N ARG A 34 -6.23 -12.62 -10.52
CA ARG A 34 -4.96 -13.29 -10.80
C ARG A 34 -4.29 -12.63 -12.01
N GLY A 35 -3.33 -11.74 -11.75
CA GLY A 35 -2.19 -11.55 -12.65
C GLY A 35 -1.85 -10.14 -13.16
N LEU A 36 -2.66 -9.10 -12.94
CA LEU A 36 -2.33 -7.78 -13.55
C LEU A 36 -2.37 -6.61 -12.58
N ASN A 37 -3.44 -6.45 -11.81
CA ASN A 37 -3.59 -5.38 -10.82
C ASN A 37 -4.15 -5.96 -9.53
N GLN A 38 -3.41 -5.80 -8.44
CA GLN A 38 -3.81 -6.14 -7.09
C GLN A 38 -4.27 -4.86 -6.42
N GLN A 39 -5.43 -4.87 -5.77
CA GLN A 39 -5.92 -3.73 -5.01
C GLN A 39 -6.26 -4.17 -3.59
N TYR A 40 -5.79 -3.38 -2.64
CA TYR A 40 -5.96 -3.59 -1.21
C TYR A 40 -6.51 -2.31 -0.59
N ASN A 41 -7.47 -2.46 0.31
CA ASN A 41 -8.10 -1.35 0.98
C ASN A 41 -8.05 -1.59 2.49
N TRP A 42 -7.62 -0.58 3.23
CA TRP A 42 -7.72 -0.52 4.68
C TRP A 42 -8.63 0.65 5.04
N ARG A 43 -9.69 0.33 5.78
CA ARG A 43 -10.65 1.30 6.31
C ARG A 43 -10.56 1.32 7.82
N GLY A 44 -9.93 2.37 8.36
CA GLY A 44 -9.97 2.71 9.77
C GLY A 44 -11.08 3.73 10.07
N THR A 45 -11.26 4.08 11.34
CA THR A 45 -12.32 5.00 11.80
C THR A 45 -12.24 6.39 11.16
N GLU A 46 -11.03 6.87 10.86
CA GLU A 46 -10.78 8.21 10.32
C GLU A 46 -9.83 8.20 9.11
N THR A 47 -9.54 7.03 8.56
CA THR A 47 -8.49 6.87 7.55
C THR A 47 -8.85 5.79 6.56
N GLU A 48 -8.78 6.14 5.28
CA GLU A 48 -8.86 5.18 4.20
C GLU A 48 -7.53 5.11 3.45
N ILE A 49 -7.04 3.89 3.23
CA ILE A 49 -5.82 3.62 2.48
C ILE A 49 -6.18 2.68 1.35
N ASN A 50 -5.90 3.10 0.12
CA ASN A 50 -6.09 2.34 -1.09
C ASN A 50 -4.71 2.05 -1.70
N LEU A 51 -4.26 0.80 -1.65
CA LEU A 51 -3.03 0.36 -2.31
C LEU A 51 -3.38 -0.38 -3.60
N THR A 52 -2.76 0.01 -4.69
CA THR A 52 -2.81 -0.72 -5.96
C THR A 52 -1.41 -1.12 -6.38
N TYR A 53 -1.24 -2.37 -6.76
CA TYR A 53 0.01 -2.91 -7.29
C TYR A 53 -0.21 -3.56 -8.63
N GLN A 54 0.51 -3.06 -9.64
CA GLN A 54 0.53 -3.60 -10.97
C GLN A 54 1.71 -4.57 -11.07
N GLY A 55 1.43 -5.86 -11.21
CA GLY A 55 2.47 -6.87 -11.41
C GLY A 55 3.25 -6.61 -12.71
N GLN A 56 2.55 -6.09 -13.74
CA GLN A 56 3.18 -5.61 -14.97
C GLN A 56 3.97 -4.31 -14.71
N GLY A 57 5.28 -4.42 -14.80
CA GLY A 57 6.23 -3.33 -14.52
C GLY A 57 6.52 -3.11 -13.03
N GLU A 58 6.00 -3.98 -12.16
CA GLU A 58 6.22 -3.97 -10.71
C GLU A 58 5.94 -2.62 -10.05
N ARG A 59 4.88 -1.92 -10.47
CA ARG A 59 4.57 -0.57 -10.00
C ARG A 59 3.49 -0.62 -8.92
N GLY A 60 3.79 -0.06 -7.76
CA GLY A 60 2.82 0.15 -6.71
C GLY A 60 2.49 1.63 -6.55
N PHE A 61 1.24 1.92 -6.22
CA PHE A 61 0.86 3.22 -5.72
C PHE A 61 -0.11 3.08 -4.56
N LEU A 62 0.01 3.97 -3.60
CA LEU A 62 -0.75 4.02 -2.38
C LEU A 62 -1.44 5.37 -2.27
N PHE A 63 -2.75 5.37 -2.11
CA PHE A 63 -3.56 6.55 -1.90
C PHE A 63 -4.04 6.59 -0.46
N ILE A 64 -3.81 7.71 0.22
CA ILE A 64 -4.23 7.93 1.61
C ILE A 64 -5.24 9.07 1.62
N GLU A 65 -6.42 8.78 2.15
CA GLU A 65 -7.43 9.75 2.54
C GLU A 65 -7.40 9.91 4.06
N SER A 66 -6.38 10.65 4.52
CA SER A 66 -6.24 11.09 5.91
C SER A 66 -5.34 12.31 5.96
N ARG A 67 -5.79 13.39 6.61
CA ARG A 67 -5.01 14.63 6.73
C ARG A 67 -3.89 14.53 7.77
N MET A 68 -3.97 13.59 8.70
CA MET A 68 -3.02 13.48 9.82
C MET A 68 -1.90 12.45 9.57
N LEU A 69 -2.14 11.44 8.73
CA LEU A 69 -1.20 10.32 8.55
C LEU A 69 -0.26 10.47 7.34
N ALA A 70 -0.57 11.37 6.42
CA ALA A 70 0.20 11.58 5.19
C ALA A 70 1.71 11.80 5.39
N PRO A 71 2.19 12.65 6.33
CA PRO A 71 3.63 12.87 6.49
C PRO A 71 4.36 11.63 7.03
N SER A 72 3.89 11.07 8.16
CA SER A 72 4.53 9.91 8.79
C SER A 72 4.59 8.66 7.90
N LEU A 73 3.56 8.43 7.07
CA LEU A 73 3.57 7.30 6.13
C LEU A 73 4.53 7.55 4.97
N THR A 74 4.65 8.80 4.52
CA THR A 74 5.61 9.16 3.46
C THR A 74 7.04 8.89 3.92
N GLU A 75 7.39 9.30 5.14
CA GLU A 75 8.71 9.03 5.73
C GLU A 75 8.99 7.53 5.84
N ALA A 76 8.04 6.74 6.34
CA ALA A 76 8.20 5.29 6.44
C ALA A 76 8.39 4.60 5.07
N LEU A 77 7.68 5.06 4.04
CA LEU A 77 7.80 4.50 2.69
C LEU A 77 9.09 4.93 1.99
N LEU A 78 9.59 6.14 2.25
CA LEU A 78 10.89 6.61 1.77
C LEU A 78 12.04 5.81 2.39
N ASP A 79 11.96 5.51 3.69
CA ASP A 79 12.92 4.63 4.38
C ASP A 79 12.98 3.23 3.74
N ILE A 80 11.81 2.63 3.49
CA ILE A 80 11.71 1.33 2.80
C ILE A 80 12.33 1.38 1.39
N GLY A 81 12.14 2.48 0.66
CA GLY A 81 12.68 2.68 -0.68
C GLY A 81 14.17 3.04 -0.73
N SER A 82 14.73 3.55 0.37
CA SER A 82 16.13 3.98 0.48
C SER A 82 17.08 2.87 0.93
N GLY A 83 16.56 1.71 1.32
CA GLY A 83 17.32 0.57 1.83
C GLY A 83 17.96 -0.35 0.78
N TYR A 84 18.05 0.09 -0.48
CA TYR A 84 18.61 -0.68 -1.60
C TYR A 84 19.62 0.12 -2.42
#